data_AF-A0A376P190-F1
#
_entry.id   AF-A0A376P190-F1
#
_cell.length_a   1.000
_cell.length_b   1.000
_cell.length_c   1.000
_cell.angle_alpha   90.00
_cell.angle_beta   90.00
_cell.angle_gamma   90.00
#
_symmetry.space_group_name_H-M   'P 1'
#
loop_
_entity.id
_entity.type
_entity.pdbx_description
1 polymer ?
#
loop_
_entity_poly.entity_id
_entity_poly.type
_entity_poly.pdbx_seq_one_letter_code
_entity_poly.pdbx_strand_id
1 'polypeptide(L)'
;MTALYLNPVFKAPSVHKYDTEDYRHVDPQFGGDGALLRLRHNTQQLGMRLVLDGVFNHSGDSHAWFDRHNRGTGGACHNPESPWRDWYSFSDDGTALDWLGYASLPSWIISRKVW
;
A
#
# COMPACT_ATOMS: atom_id res chain seq x y z
N MET A 1 1.40 -13.10 26.65
CA MET A 1 1.09 -12.19 25.52
C MET A 1 -0.32 -12.48 25.04
N THR A 2 -1.12 -11.45 24.74
CA THR A 2 -2.53 -11.59 24.31
C THR A 2 -2.78 -11.04 22.91
N ALA A 3 -1.80 -10.40 22.29
CA ALA A 3 -1.88 -9.86 20.95
C ALA A 3 -0.52 -9.88 20.26
N LEU A 4 -0.56 -9.92 18.93
CA LEU A 4 0.57 -9.71 18.03
C LEU A 4 0.22 -8.54 17.10
N TYR A 5 1.09 -7.53 17.07
CA TYR A 5 1.05 -6.43 16.11
C TYR A 5 2.13 -6.66 15.07
N LEU A 6 1.79 -6.54 13.79
CA LEU A 6 2.73 -6.62 12.70
C LEU A 6 2.81 -5.28 11.97
N ASN A 7 4.04 -4.86 11.66
CA ASN A 7 4.31 -3.88 10.61
C ASN A 7 3.72 -4.36 9.26
N PRO A 8 3.67 -3.49 8.23
CA PRO A 8 3.00 -3.80 6.98
C PRO A 8 3.44 -5.14 6.37
N VAL A 9 2.46 -5.96 5.98
CA VAL A 9 2.68 -7.30 5.41
C VAL A 9 2.29 -7.42 3.95
N PHE A 10 1.67 -6.39 3.39
CA PHE A 10 1.21 -6.38 2.00
C PHE A 10 2.36 -6.17 1.02
N LYS A 11 2.14 -6.58 -0.24
CA LYS A 11 3.16 -6.59 -1.27
C LYS A 11 3.78 -5.19 -1.46
N ALA A 12 5.10 -5.13 -1.37
CA ALA A 12 5.87 -3.91 -1.56
C ALA A 12 7.35 -4.26 -1.81
N PRO A 13 8.10 -3.43 -2.57
CA PRO A 13 9.48 -3.73 -2.93
C PRO A 13 10.45 -3.51 -1.77
N SER A 14 10.16 -2.60 -0.84
CA SER A 14 11.03 -2.36 0.30
C SER A 14 10.97 -3.47 1.36
N VAL A 15 11.94 -3.43 2.27
CA VAL A 15 12.00 -4.28 3.45
C VAL A 15 10.95 -3.91 4.51
N HIS A 16 10.50 -2.65 4.55
CA HIS A 16 9.57 -2.13 5.56
C HIS A 16 8.10 -2.13 5.08
N LYS A 17 7.87 -2.16 3.77
CA LYS A 17 6.58 -2.34 3.09
C LYS A 17 5.52 -1.26 3.28
N TYR A 18 5.94 -0.05 3.68
CA TYR A 18 5.07 1.14 3.73
C TYR A 18 4.79 1.73 2.32
N ASP A 19 5.63 1.39 1.35
CA ASP A 19 5.49 1.67 -0.08
C ASP A 19 4.63 0.59 -0.78
N THR A 20 3.40 0.39 -0.31
CA THR A 20 2.52 -0.70 -0.78
C THR A 20 2.26 -0.65 -2.29
N GLU A 21 2.41 -1.78 -2.96
CA GLU A 21 2.09 -2.00 -4.38
C GLU A 21 0.74 -2.70 -4.59
N ASP A 22 0.34 -3.54 -3.63
CA ASP A 22 -0.92 -4.28 -3.67
C ASP A 22 -1.42 -4.59 -2.26
N TYR A 23 -2.54 -3.96 -1.89
CA TYR A 23 -3.20 -4.15 -0.59
C TYR A 23 -3.98 -5.46 -0.45
N ARG A 24 -4.19 -6.21 -1.54
CA ARG A 24 -5.03 -7.42 -1.53
C ARG A 24 -4.24 -8.68 -1.20
N HIS A 25 -2.93 -8.65 -1.44
CA HIS A 25 -2.07 -9.82 -1.30
C HIS A 25 -0.90 -9.54 -0.37
N VAL A 26 -0.65 -10.48 0.54
CA VAL A 26 0.53 -10.51 1.40
C VAL A 26 1.76 -10.70 0.54
N ASP A 27 2.84 -10.03 0.92
CA ASP A 27 4.10 -10.08 0.19
C ASP A 27 4.62 -11.54 0.07
N PRO A 28 5.04 -11.98 -1.13
CA PRO A 28 5.60 -13.31 -1.31
C PRO A 28 6.79 -13.62 -0.40
N GLN A 29 7.59 -12.61 -0.02
CA GLN A 29 8.71 -12.77 0.92
C GLN A 29 8.25 -13.23 2.31
N PHE A 30 7.00 -12.95 2.69
CA PHE A 30 6.38 -13.41 3.94
C PHE A 30 5.59 -14.71 3.79
N GLY A 31 5.60 -15.33 2.60
CA GLY A 31 4.90 -16.58 2.32
C GLY A 31 3.46 -16.41 1.83
N GLY A 32 3.05 -15.19 1.50
CA GLY A 32 1.75 -14.89 0.89
C GLY A 32 0.54 -15.14 1.79
N ASP A 33 -0.65 -15.04 1.20
CA ASP A 33 -1.93 -15.05 1.92
C ASP A 33 -2.13 -16.33 2.75
N GLY A 34 -1.68 -17.47 2.21
CA GLY A 34 -1.74 -18.75 2.90
C GLY A 34 -0.93 -18.77 4.20
N ALA A 35 0.22 -18.09 4.26
CA ALA A 35 1.00 -17.99 5.49
C ALA A 35 0.29 -17.12 6.54
N LEU A 36 -0.26 -15.98 6.13
CA LEU A 36 -1.03 -15.11 7.02
C LEU A 36 -2.30 -15.80 7.57
N LEU A 37 -3.01 -16.56 6.72
CA LEU A 37 -4.16 -17.35 7.15
C LEU A 37 -3.80 -18.40 8.22
N ARG A 38 -2.67 -19.11 8.03
CA ARG A 38 -2.17 -20.07 9.03
C ARG A 38 -1.78 -19.37 10.33
N LEU A 39 -1.08 -18.23 10.25
CA LEU A 39 -0.73 -17.42 11.42
C LEU A 39 -1.99 -16.98 12.18
N ARG A 40 -3.00 -16.47 11.46
CA ARG A 40 -4.26 -16.07 12.05
C ARG A 40 -4.96 -17.24 12.75
N HIS A 41 -5.04 -18.40 12.11
CA HIS A 41 -5.64 -19.58 12.73
C HIS A 41 -4.95 -19.98 14.03
N ASN A 42 -3.61 -20.04 14.02
CA ASN A 42 -2.82 -20.42 15.20
C ASN A 42 -2.93 -19.38 16.33
N THR A 43 -2.91 -18.08 16.01
CA THR A 43 -3.10 -17.03 17.02
C THR A 43 -4.49 -17.12 17.67
N GLN A 44 -5.54 -17.42 16.91
CA GLN A 44 -6.88 -17.60 17.47
C GLN A 44 -6.97 -18.79 18.42
N GLN A 45 -6.36 -19.93 18.08
CA GLN A 45 -6.34 -21.11 18.95
C GLN A 45 -5.66 -20.82 20.31
N LEU A 46 -4.71 -19.88 20.31
CA LEU A 46 -4.01 -19.43 21.51
C LEU A 46 -4.72 -18.28 22.24
N GLY A 47 -5.93 -17.87 21.80
CA GLY A 47 -6.65 -16.74 22.37
C GLY A 47 -5.97 -15.38 22.12
N MET A 48 -5.08 -15.30 21.13
CA MET A 48 -4.34 -14.09 20.78
C MET A 48 -5.05 -13.28 19.69
N ARG A 49 -5.00 -11.95 19.80
CA ARG A 49 -5.41 -11.04 18.73
C ARG A 49 -4.27 -10.86 17.72
N LEU A 50 -4.61 -10.74 16.44
CA LEU A 50 -3.69 -10.34 15.38
C LEU A 50 -4.10 -8.97 14.85
N VAL A 51 -3.19 -8.00 14.93
CA VAL A 51 -3.39 -6.62 14.46
C VAL A 51 -2.39 -6.35 13.33
N LEU A 52 -2.88 -5.83 12.21
CA LEU A 52 -2.06 -5.47 11.05
C LEU A 52 -1.98 -3.96 10.91
N ASP A 53 -0.82 -3.47 10.52
CA ASP A 53 -0.59 -2.08 10.16
C ASP A 53 -1.21 -1.78 8.77
N GLY A 54 -2.21 -0.90 8.75
CA GLY A 54 -2.94 -0.51 7.54
C GLY A 54 -2.42 0.80 6.96
N VAL A 55 -1.63 0.72 5.90
CA VAL A 55 -0.99 1.89 5.26
C VAL A 55 -1.94 2.56 4.26
N PHE A 56 -2.90 3.34 4.77
CA PHE A 56 -3.96 3.94 3.92
C PHE A 56 -3.75 5.42 3.59
N ASN A 57 -2.73 6.07 4.15
CA ASN A 57 -2.46 7.48 3.93
C ASN A 57 -1.70 7.76 2.62
N HIS A 58 -0.91 6.80 2.16
CA HIS A 58 -0.12 6.85 0.93
C HIS A 58 0.03 5.43 0.37
N SER A 59 0.68 5.31 -0.78
CA SER A 59 1.19 4.04 -1.31
C SER A 59 2.64 4.14 -1.69
N GLY A 60 3.19 3.05 -2.24
CA GLY A 60 4.39 3.14 -3.06
C GLY A 60 4.13 3.84 -4.38
N ASP A 61 5.17 4.46 -4.93
CA ASP A 61 5.19 5.03 -6.28
C ASP A 61 5.14 3.96 -7.38
N SER A 62 5.48 2.73 -7.06
CA SER A 62 5.34 1.57 -7.94
C SER A 62 3.95 0.94 -7.93
N HIS A 63 3.01 1.40 -7.09
CA HIS A 63 1.64 0.90 -7.09
C HIS A 63 0.99 1.14 -8.45
N ALA A 64 0.24 0.17 -8.98
CA ALA A 64 -0.42 0.26 -10.29
C ALA A 64 -1.30 1.51 -10.50
N TRP A 65 -1.83 2.10 -9.44
CA TRP A 65 -2.64 3.31 -9.51
C TRP A 65 -1.78 4.57 -9.72
N PHE A 66 -0.52 4.58 -9.27
CA PHE A 66 0.43 5.68 -9.51
C PHE A 66 1.35 5.39 -10.70
N ASP A 67 2.00 4.23 -10.67
CA ASP A 67 2.85 3.67 -11.71
C ASP A 67 3.97 4.59 -12.20
N ARG A 68 4.76 5.15 -11.28
CA ARG A 68 5.89 6.04 -11.63
C ARG A 68 6.87 5.40 -12.61
N HIS A 69 7.03 4.09 -12.52
CA HIS A 69 8.01 3.32 -13.30
C HIS A 69 7.43 2.72 -14.59
N ASN A 70 6.18 3.05 -14.95
CA ASN A 70 5.50 2.53 -16.16
C ASN A 70 5.56 1.00 -16.28
N ARG A 71 5.30 0.30 -15.17
CA ARG A 71 5.19 -1.16 -15.12
C ARG A 71 3.80 -1.64 -15.56
N GLY A 72 2.79 -0.79 -15.38
CA GLY A 72 1.40 -1.04 -15.75
C GLY A 72 0.96 -0.18 -16.93
N THR A 73 -0.35 0.04 -17.04
CA THR A 73 -0.93 0.91 -18.06
C THR A 73 -1.85 1.94 -17.39
N GLY A 74 -1.60 3.22 -17.66
CA GLY A 74 -2.50 4.30 -17.28
C GLY A 74 -2.45 4.73 -15.81
N GLY A 75 -1.35 4.50 -15.09
CA GLY A 75 -1.19 5.03 -13.73
C GLY A 75 -1.13 6.57 -13.69
N ALA A 76 -1.50 7.13 -12.54
CA ALA A 76 -1.71 8.55 -12.34
C ALA A 76 -0.45 9.42 -12.53
N CYS A 77 0.76 8.88 -12.34
CA CYS A 77 2.00 9.67 -12.34
C CYS A 77 2.21 10.41 -13.66
N HIS A 78 2.01 9.72 -14.79
CA HIS A 78 2.31 10.23 -16.13
C HIS A 78 1.07 10.41 -17.02
N ASN A 79 -0.12 10.08 -16.52
CA ASN A 79 -1.37 10.16 -17.27
C ASN A 79 -2.40 11.05 -16.55
N PRO A 80 -2.59 12.30 -16.99
CA PRO A 80 -3.65 13.18 -16.47
C PRO A 80 -5.06 12.61 -16.62
N GLU A 81 -5.30 11.75 -17.61
CA GLU A 81 -6.59 11.09 -17.87
C GLU A 81 -6.70 9.73 -17.15
N SER A 82 -5.77 9.41 -16.24
CA SER A 82 -5.83 8.18 -15.46
C SER A 82 -7.14 8.13 -14.65
N PRO A 83 -7.84 6.98 -14.60
CA PRO A 83 -8.99 6.83 -13.71
C PRO A 83 -8.61 6.98 -12.23
N TRP A 84 -7.32 6.90 -11.90
CA TRP A 84 -6.77 7.09 -10.56
C TRP A 84 -6.10 8.45 -10.38
N ARG A 85 -6.08 9.35 -11.38
CA ARG A 85 -5.42 10.67 -11.28
C ARG A 85 -5.91 11.43 -10.04
N ASP A 86 -7.22 11.50 -9.90
CA ASP A 86 -7.90 12.20 -8.80
C ASP A 86 -7.71 11.55 -7.43
N TRP A 87 -7.07 10.39 -7.35
CA TRP A 87 -6.74 9.76 -6.07
C TRP A 87 -5.48 10.36 -5.45
N TYR A 88 -4.68 11.09 -6.22
CA TYR A 88 -3.43 11.70 -5.79
C TYR A 88 -3.51 13.22 -5.88
N SER A 89 -2.69 13.89 -5.07
CA SER A 89 -2.54 15.34 -5.16
C SER A 89 -1.36 15.66 -6.08
N PHE A 90 -1.55 16.64 -6.96
CA PHE A 90 -0.52 17.16 -7.86
C PHE A 90 -0.45 18.68 -7.72
N SER A 91 0.75 19.25 -7.86
CA SER A 91 0.94 20.68 -8.05
C SER A 91 0.58 21.12 -9.46
N ASP A 92 0.49 22.43 -9.67
CA ASP A 92 0.10 23.05 -10.95
C ASP A 92 1.04 22.68 -12.11
N ASP A 93 2.30 22.37 -11.82
CA ASP A 93 3.30 21.89 -12.79
C ASP A 93 3.20 20.39 -13.10
N GLY A 94 2.26 19.68 -12.47
CA GLY A 94 2.02 18.26 -12.65
C GLY A 94 2.88 17.35 -11.76
N THR A 95 3.71 17.90 -10.86
CA THR A 95 4.49 17.12 -9.90
C THR A 95 3.57 16.52 -8.81
N ALA A 96 3.74 15.23 -8.49
CA ALA A 96 2.95 14.60 -7.44
C ALA A 96 3.40 15.08 -6.06
N LEU A 97 2.43 15.42 -5.19
CA LEU A 97 2.70 15.67 -3.78
C LEU A 97 2.90 14.36 -3.04
N ASP A 98 3.73 14.39 -2.00
CA ASP A 98 4.18 13.20 -1.31
C ASP A 98 3.99 13.31 0.20
N TRP A 99 4.28 12.21 0.89
CA TRP A 99 4.25 12.16 2.34
C TRP A 99 5.60 12.66 2.88
N LEU A 100 5.59 13.83 3.54
CA LEU A 100 6.77 14.42 4.20
C LEU A 100 8.02 14.63 3.30
N GLY A 101 7.87 14.79 1.98
CA GLY A 101 8.99 14.97 1.05
C GLY A 101 9.52 13.68 0.44
N TYR A 102 8.95 12.51 0.77
CA TYR A 102 9.41 11.23 0.23
C TYR A 102 8.74 10.93 -1.10
N ALA A 103 9.42 11.23 -2.20
CA ALA A 103 8.90 11.00 -3.54
C ALA A 103 8.34 9.57 -3.72
N SER A 104 8.95 8.54 -3.13
CA SER A 104 8.49 7.14 -3.22
C SER A 104 7.14 6.87 -2.54
N LEU A 105 6.63 7.81 -1.77
CA LEU A 105 5.37 7.73 -1.02
C LEU A 105 4.41 8.85 -1.48
N PRO A 106 3.90 8.80 -2.73
CA PRO A 106 2.94 9.77 -3.20
C PRO A 106 1.74 9.82 -2.26
N SER A 107 1.29 11.02 -1.91
CA SER A 107 0.17 11.25 -0.98
C SER A 107 -1.16 11.16 -1.73
N TRP A 108 -2.14 10.51 -1.10
CA TRP A 108 -3.44 10.26 -1.71
C TRP A 108 -4.53 11.09 -1.03
N ILE A 109 -5.59 11.39 -1.76
CA ILE A 109 -6.76 12.11 -1.27
C ILE A 109 -7.74 11.09 -0.68
N ILE A 110 -7.68 10.88 0.64
CA ILE A 110 -8.48 9.86 1.35
C ILE A 110 -9.99 10.00 1.10
N SER A 111 -10.51 11.23 0.99
CA SER A 111 -11.94 11.49 0.77
C SER A 111 -12.47 11.09 -0.60
N ARG A 112 -11.59 10.80 -1.58
CA ARG A 112 -11.97 10.44 -2.95
C ARG A 112 -12.04 8.92 -3.18
N LYS A 113 -11.94 8.12 -2.09
CA LYS A 113 -12.07 6.66 -2.14
C LYS A 113 -13.35 6.19 -1.48
N VAL A 114 -14.05 5.30 -2.18
CA VAL A 114 -15.08 4.43 -1.60
C VAL A 114 -14.42 3.05 -1.47
N TRP A 115 -14.37 2.52 -0.25
CA TRP A 115 -13.84 1.18 0.03
C TRP A 115 -14.88 0.10 -0.25
#